data_AF-A0A820H770-F1
#
_entry.id   AF-A0A820H770-F1
#
_cell.length_a   1.000
_cell.length_b   1.000
_cell.length_c   1.000
_cell.angle_alpha   90.00
_cell.angle_beta   90.00
_cell.angle_gamma   90.00
#
_symmetry.space_group_name_H-M   'P 1'
#
loop_
_entity.id
_entity.type
_entity.pdbx_description
1 polymer ?
#
loop_
_entity_poly.entity_id
_entity_poly.type
_entity_poly.pdbx_seq_one_letter_code
_entity_poly.pdbx_strand_id
1 'polypeptide(L)'
;HGDMIYLTVKQEKNSPLMIKSNITTGNSNLQYSFISKLIDTKEDDVDIQLDKIHGRITREKDPQLCHHNKHGKCLHCIPIEPYDEDYLKNHNPPIKHMSFQAYIRKLQNTTTGDRNTFSSLENINCSIKDTCSSGHAPWPKGVCTKCQPNPITLMRQTFRHVDNIMFENGNIVNRFLNYWRSSDHQRIGFLYGRYEVYDGVPLGVRAVVTAIYEPPQDTSKDDVQLIFPDPHETIVDE
;
A
#
# COMPACT_ATOMS: atom_id res chain seq x y z
N HIS A 1 9.27 5.53 2.75
CA HIS A 1 7.84 5.29 3.03
C HIS A 1 7.15 5.26 1.68
N GLY A 2 6.93 4.08 1.13
CA GLY A 2 6.28 3.84 -0.17
C GLY A 2 4.76 3.82 -0.03
N ASP A 3 4.23 4.79 0.71
CA ASP A 3 2.79 4.99 0.81
C ASP A 3 2.31 5.56 -0.53
N MET A 4 1.14 5.11 -0.98
CA MET A 4 0.51 5.71 -2.15
C MET A 4 0.21 7.17 -1.83
N ILE A 5 0.84 8.07 -2.58
CA ILE A 5 0.58 9.50 -2.47
C ILE A 5 -0.67 9.75 -3.28
N TYR A 6 -1.77 10.05 -2.59
CA TYR A 6 -2.99 10.52 -3.22
C TYR A 6 -2.86 12.02 -3.48
N LEU A 7 -2.91 12.41 -4.75
CA LEU A 7 -3.06 13.82 -5.12
C LEU A 7 -4.52 14.20 -4.87
N THR A 8 -4.81 14.83 -3.73
CA THR A 8 -6.12 15.43 -3.50
C THR A 8 -6.03 16.92 -3.78
N VAL A 9 -6.58 17.37 -4.91
CA VAL A 9 -6.76 18.80 -5.17
C VAL A 9 -7.79 19.32 -4.16
N LYS A 10 -7.34 20.12 -3.19
CA LYS A 10 -8.26 20.78 -2.25
C LYS A 10 -9.14 21.77 -3.03
N GLN A 11 -10.34 21.34 -3.39
CA GLN A 11 -11.41 22.27 -3.71
C GLN A 11 -11.84 22.92 -2.39
N GLU A 12 -11.67 24.24 -2.28
CA GLU A 12 -12.20 25.00 -1.14
C GLU A 12 -13.74 24.89 -1.13
N LYS A 13 -14.27 23.92 -0.37
CA LYS A 13 -15.67 23.85 0.00
C LYS A 13 -15.81 24.12 1.49
N ASN A 14 -16.38 25.28 1.77
CA ASN A 14 -16.78 25.75 3.09
C ASN A 14 -17.78 24.79 3.78
N SER A 15 -17.68 24.78 5.11
CA SER A 15 -18.62 24.32 6.15
C SER A 15 -18.51 22.88 6.70
N PRO A 16 -18.32 22.70 8.04
CA PRO A 16 -18.29 21.40 8.69
C PRO A 16 -19.69 20.94 9.14
N LEU A 17 -20.05 19.71 8.80
CA LEU A 17 -21.16 18.98 9.45
C LEU A 17 -20.66 18.41 10.78
N MET A 18 -21.16 18.95 11.89
CA MET A 18 -20.96 18.37 13.22
C MET A 18 -21.82 17.11 13.39
N ILE A 19 -21.21 15.99 13.76
CA ILE A 19 -21.92 14.82 14.30
C ILE A 19 -21.54 14.69 15.77
N LYS A 20 -22.51 14.94 16.67
CA LYS A 20 -22.38 14.66 18.11
C LYS A 20 -22.66 13.17 18.35
N SER A 21 -21.72 12.46 18.96
CA SER A 21 -21.97 11.12 19.49
C SER A 21 -22.01 11.15 21.03
N ASN A 22 -23.20 10.93 21.59
CA ASN A 22 -23.34 10.51 22.99
C ASN A 22 -23.13 8.99 23.04
N ILE A 23 -22.12 8.52 23.77
CA ILE A 23 -21.92 7.08 24.03
C ILE A 23 -22.17 6.82 25.51
N THR A 24 -23.27 6.13 25.80
CA THR A 24 -23.45 5.36 27.03
C THR A 24 -23.03 3.91 26.78
N THR A 25 -22.38 3.35 27.78
CA THR A 25 -21.67 2.06 27.83
C THR A 25 -22.57 0.83 27.65
N GLY A 26 -22.07 -0.17 26.92
CA GLY A 26 -22.34 -1.59 27.16
C GLY A 26 -22.92 -2.41 26.00
N ASN A 27 -22.05 -3.06 25.20
CA ASN A 27 -22.14 -4.46 24.72
C ASN A 27 -21.24 -4.68 23.48
N SER A 28 -20.30 -5.62 23.59
CA SER A 28 -19.29 -5.98 22.58
C SER A 28 -19.85 -6.59 21.30
N ASN A 29 -21.10 -7.06 21.29
CA ASN A 29 -21.74 -7.63 20.09
C ASN A 29 -22.29 -6.56 19.11
N LEU A 30 -22.42 -5.29 19.52
CA LEU A 30 -22.87 -4.21 18.63
C LEU A 30 -21.72 -3.59 17.82
N GLN A 31 -20.47 -3.69 18.30
CA GLN A 31 -19.28 -3.20 17.58
C GLN A 31 -19.07 -3.90 16.23
N TYR A 32 -19.35 -5.20 16.16
CA TYR A 32 -19.20 -5.99 14.93
C TYR A 32 -20.16 -5.56 13.81
N SER A 33 -21.36 -5.09 14.16
CA SER A 33 -22.34 -4.59 13.18
C SER A 33 -22.09 -3.13 12.74
N PHE A 34 -21.34 -2.36 13.53
CA PHE A 34 -21.04 -0.97 13.23
C PHE A 34 -19.78 -0.81 12.37
N ILE A 35 -18.73 -1.61 12.60
CA ILE A 35 -17.48 -1.53 11.82
C ILE A 35 -17.67 -2.11 10.41
N SER A 36 -18.39 -3.22 10.28
CA SER A 36 -18.74 -3.81 8.98
C SER A 36 -19.63 -2.90 8.12
N LYS A 37 -20.35 -1.97 8.74
CA LYS A 37 -21.24 -1.02 8.06
C LYS A 37 -20.56 0.33 7.73
N LEU A 38 -19.33 0.54 8.22
CA LEU A 38 -18.54 1.77 8.01
C LEU A 38 -17.50 1.65 6.88
N ILE A 39 -17.26 0.46 6.36
CA ILE A 39 -16.30 0.21 5.28
C ILE A 39 -17.09 -0.27 4.06
N ASP A 40 -17.80 0.67 3.42
CA ASP A 40 -18.32 0.50 2.05
C ASP A 40 -17.25 0.95 1.04
N THR A 41 -16.01 0.50 1.25
CA THR A 41 -14.92 0.72 0.28
C THR A 41 -14.80 -0.52 -0.58
N LYS A 42 -15.03 -0.33 -1.88
CA LYS A 42 -14.79 -1.35 -2.90
C LYS A 42 -13.29 -1.63 -2.96
N GLU A 43 -12.90 -2.85 -2.63
CA GLU A 43 -11.52 -3.33 -2.81
C GLU A 43 -11.18 -3.47 -4.31
N ASP A 44 -9.90 -3.35 -4.63
CA ASP A 44 -9.42 -3.55 -6.01
C ASP A 44 -9.55 -5.02 -6.42
N ASP A 45 -9.83 -5.25 -7.71
CA ASP A 45 -10.04 -6.62 -8.23
C ASP A 45 -8.81 -7.52 -8.02
N VAL A 46 -7.60 -6.95 -8.03
CA VAL A 46 -6.34 -7.68 -7.77
C VAL A 46 -6.25 -8.15 -6.33
N ASP A 47 -6.72 -7.35 -5.36
CA ASP A 47 -6.68 -7.70 -3.94
C ASP A 47 -7.69 -8.81 -3.63
N ILE A 48 -8.88 -8.74 -4.23
CA ILE A 48 -9.91 -9.78 -4.14
C ILE A 48 -9.39 -11.12 -4.71
N GLN A 49 -8.55 -11.08 -5.75
CA GLN A 49 -7.90 -12.26 -6.30
C GLN A 49 -6.82 -12.80 -5.35
N LEU A 50 -5.94 -11.93 -4.85
CA LEU A 50 -4.83 -12.29 -3.96
C LEU A 50 -5.30 -12.84 -2.62
N ASP A 51 -6.44 -12.38 -2.08
CA ASP A 51 -6.96 -12.92 -0.82
C ASP A 51 -7.35 -14.40 -0.92
N LYS A 52 -7.78 -14.85 -2.11
CA LYS A 52 -8.11 -16.27 -2.36
C LYS A 52 -6.87 -17.16 -2.49
N ILE A 53 -5.70 -16.57 -2.67
CA ILE A 53 -4.44 -17.29 -2.88
C ILE A 53 -3.71 -17.44 -1.54
N HIS A 54 -3.36 -18.68 -1.17
CA HIS A 54 -2.65 -18.93 0.10
C HIS A 54 -1.23 -18.35 0.09
N GLY A 55 -0.55 -18.33 -1.07
CA GLY A 55 0.78 -17.74 -1.21
C GLY A 55 1.92 -18.57 -0.59
N ARG A 56 1.66 -19.78 -0.09
CA ARG A 56 2.71 -20.67 0.43
C ARG A 56 3.64 -21.12 -0.69
N ILE A 57 4.94 -21.00 -0.42
CA ILE A 57 5.98 -21.38 -1.38
C ILE A 57 6.24 -22.87 -1.22
N THR A 58 6.03 -23.63 -2.29
CA THR A 58 6.32 -25.06 -2.31
C THR A 58 7.82 -25.28 -2.51
N ARG A 59 8.42 -26.13 -1.67
CA ARG A 59 9.83 -26.52 -1.78
C ARG A 59 9.97 -27.92 -2.34
N GLU A 60 11.01 -28.13 -3.15
CA GLU A 60 11.38 -29.45 -3.62
C GLU A 60 12.00 -30.29 -2.50
N LYS A 61 12.02 -31.61 -2.70
CA LYS A 61 12.66 -32.53 -1.76
C LYS A 61 14.17 -32.35 -1.84
N ASP A 62 14.79 -31.93 -0.74
CA ASP A 62 16.24 -31.89 -0.63
C ASP A 62 16.83 -33.33 -0.63
N PRO A 63 17.68 -33.70 -1.59
CA PRO A 63 18.23 -35.05 -1.68
C PRO A 63 19.11 -35.46 -0.49
N GLN A 64 19.74 -34.49 0.18
CA GLN A 64 20.66 -34.73 1.30
C GLN A 64 19.94 -34.69 2.65
N LEU A 65 19.01 -33.75 2.83
CA LEU A 65 18.36 -33.49 4.12
C LEU A 65 17.01 -34.21 4.29
N CYS A 66 16.38 -34.67 3.21
CA CYS A 66 15.05 -35.30 3.29
C CYS A 66 15.11 -36.83 3.36
N HIS A 67 15.05 -37.37 4.59
CA HIS A 67 14.97 -38.82 4.84
C HIS A 67 13.53 -39.32 4.96
N HIS A 68 12.75 -39.20 3.89
CA HIS A 68 11.38 -39.73 3.83
C HIS A 68 11.00 -40.23 2.43
N ASN A 69 9.95 -41.04 2.37
CA ASN A 69 9.38 -41.58 1.14
C ASN A 69 8.79 -40.47 0.26
N LYS A 70 8.41 -40.81 -0.99
CA LYS A 70 7.90 -39.84 -2.00
C LYS A 70 6.71 -38.99 -1.52
N HIS A 71 5.86 -39.51 -0.65
CA HIS A 71 4.69 -38.81 -0.11
C HIS A 71 4.90 -38.22 1.29
N GLY A 72 6.04 -38.48 1.93
CA GLY A 72 6.38 -37.87 3.21
C GLY A 72 6.72 -36.39 3.03
N LYS A 73 6.59 -35.61 4.12
CA LYS A 73 7.12 -34.24 4.19
C LYS A 73 7.90 -34.08 5.50
N CYS A 74 9.04 -33.39 5.45
CA CYS A 74 9.82 -33.00 6.64
C CYS A 74 10.04 -31.48 6.68
N LEU A 75 10.69 -30.98 7.73
CA LEU A 75 11.01 -29.56 7.91
C LEU A 75 11.77 -28.92 6.74
N HIS A 76 12.48 -29.71 5.92
CA HIS A 76 13.24 -29.23 4.76
C HIS A 76 12.42 -29.12 3.48
N CYS A 77 11.25 -29.76 3.38
CA CYS A 77 10.42 -29.75 2.17
C CYS A 77 8.95 -29.35 2.41
N ILE A 78 8.55 -29.03 3.65
CA ILE A 78 7.24 -28.43 3.90
C ILE A 78 7.16 -27.05 3.21
N PRO A 79 5.98 -26.65 2.68
CA PRO A 79 5.79 -25.32 2.17
C PRO A 79 6.08 -24.26 3.25
N ILE A 80 6.71 -23.17 2.84
CA ILE A 80 7.06 -22.05 3.72
C ILE A 80 6.12 -20.86 3.48
N GLU A 81 6.07 -19.97 4.45
CA GLU A 81 5.22 -18.78 4.40
C GLU A 81 5.78 -17.75 3.39
N PRO A 82 4.92 -16.94 2.75
CA PRO A 82 5.32 -15.97 1.72
C PRO A 82 6.28 -14.88 2.23
N TYR A 83 6.36 -14.68 3.54
CA TYR A 83 7.18 -13.67 4.21
C TYR A 83 8.47 -14.23 4.84
N ASP A 84 8.86 -15.46 4.48
CA ASP A 84 10.08 -16.10 4.96
C ASP A 84 11.34 -15.33 4.51
N GLU A 85 12.15 -14.86 5.49
CA GLU A 85 13.27 -13.95 5.21
C GLU A 85 14.41 -14.63 4.44
N ASP A 86 14.67 -15.91 4.71
CA ASP A 86 15.71 -16.68 4.04
C ASP A 86 15.34 -16.94 2.57
N TYR A 87 14.07 -17.27 2.30
CA TYR A 87 13.57 -17.39 0.93
C TYR A 87 13.70 -16.07 0.16
N LEU A 88 13.21 -14.97 0.72
CA LEU A 88 13.23 -13.66 0.04
C LEU A 88 14.67 -13.21 -0.26
N LYS A 89 15.59 -13.43 0.67
CA LYS A 89 17.01 -13.06 0.53
C LYS A 89 17.74 -13.92 -0.51
N ASN A 90 17.46 -15.22 -0.56
CA ASN A 90 18.13 -16.17 -1.45
C ASN A 90 17.40 -16.37 -2.79
N HIS A 91 16.27 -15.70 -3.02
CA HIS A 91 15.59 -15.67 -4.31
C HIS A 91 16.50 -15.11 -5.40
N ASN A 92 16.27 -15.49 -6.66
CA ASN A 92 17.04 -14.99 -7.79
C ASN A 92 16.12 -14.31 -8.81
N PRO A 93 16.11 -12.96 -8.88
CA PRO A 93 16.93 -12.01 -8.11
C PRO A 93 16.47 -11.84 -6.64
N PRO A 94 17.34 -11.38 -5.72
CA PRO A 94 16.95 -11.20 -4.32
C PRO A 94 15.77 -10.25 -4.11
N ILE A 95 14.77 -10.69 -3.35
CA ILE A 95 13.58 -9.91 -3.05
C ILE A 95 13.87 -9.00 -1.85
N LYS A 96 14.03 -7.70 -2.13
CA LYS A 96 14.42 -6.70 -1.11
C LYS A 96 13.32 -6.32 -0.12
N HIS A 97 12.05 -6.46 -0.51
CA HIS A 97 10.86 -6.12 0.26
C HIS A 97 9.80 -7.17 -0.03
N MET A 98 9.08 -7.64 0.99
CA MET A 98 7.93 -8.51 0.79
C MET A 98 6.76 -7.73 0.15
N SER A 99 5.85 -8.44 -0.52
CA SER A 99 4.60 -7.84 -0.98
C SER A 99 3.76 -7.40 0.22
N PHE A 100 2.91 -6.40 0.02
CA PHE A 100 2.01 -5.92 1.07
C PHE A 100 1.09 -7.05 1.58
N GLN A 101 0.59 -7.89 0.69
CA GLN A 101 -0.28 -9.01 1.01
C GLN A 101 0.47 -10.06 1.85
N ALA A 102 1.74 -10.35 1.57
CA ALA A 102 2.56 -11.19 2.44
C ALA A 102 2.78 -10.54 3.82
N TYR A 103 2.93 -9.22 3.89
CA TYR A 103 3.01 -8.48 5.15
C TYR A 103 1.70 -8.56 5.96
N ILE A 104 0.54 -8.45 5.31
CA ILE A 104 -0.76 -8.66 5.96
C ILE A 104 -0.85 -10.07 6.55
N ARG A 105 -0.46 -11.10 5.80
CA ARG A 105 -0.43 -12.49 6.29
C ARG A 105 0.52 -12.65 7.49
N LYS A 106 1.67 -11.97 7.49
CA LYS A 106 2.62 -11.95 8.62
C LYS A 106 1.95 -11.37 9.87
N LEU A 107 1.27 -10.23 9.76
CA LEU A 107 0.57 -9.62 10.88
C LEU A 107 -0.55 -10.51 11.42
N GLN A 108 -1.36 -11.10 10.54
CA GLN A 108 -2.46 -12.01 10.90
C GLN A 108 -1.95 -13.23 11.66
N ASN A 109 -0.86 -13.85 11.21
CA ASN A 109 -0.28 -15.02 11.86
C ASN A 109 0.37 -14.70 13.22
N THR A 110 0.82 -13.47 13.43
CA THR A 110 1.41 -13.05 14.72
C THR A 110 0.37 -12.61 15.76
N THR A 111 -0.84 -12.23 15.34
CA THR A 111 -1.86 -11.58 16.19
C THR A 111 -2.91 -12.58 16.72
N THR A 112 -2.50 -13.77 17.18
CA THR A 112 -3.33 -14.82 17.83
C THR A 112 -4.08 -15.75 16.85
N GLY A 113 -4.13 -17.05 17.19
CA GLY A 113 -4.55 -18.17 16.33
C GLY A 113 -6.02 -18.25 15.90
N ASP A 114 -6.82 -17.20 16.14
CA ASP A 114 -8.17 -17.08 15.62
C ASP A 114 -8.15 -16.28 14.32
N ARG A 115 -8.51 -16.94 13.22
CA ARG A 115 -8.64 -16.35 11.86
C ARG A 115 -9.58 -15.13 11.78
N ASN A 116 -10.27 -14.79 12.87
CA ASN A 116 -11.20 -13.67 13.00
C ASN A 116 -10.63 -12.47 13.77
N THR A 117 -9.37 -12.52 14.20
CA THR A 117 -8.74 -11.38 14.89
C THR A 117 -8.18 -10.43 13.84
N PHE A 118 -8.84 -9.29 13.65
CA PHE A 118 -8.41 -8.26 12.71
C PHE A 118 -7.02 -7.73 13.10
N SER A 119 -6.02 -7.93 12.25
CA SER A 119 -4.78 -7.16 12.33
C SER A 119 -5.12 -5.71 12.00
N SER A 120 -5.05 -4.82 12.98
CA SER A 120 -5.28 -3.39 12.79
C SER A 120 -4.16 -2.83 11.88
N LEU A 121 -4.50 -2.55 10.63
CA LEU A 121 -3.62 -1.78 9.74
C LEU A 121 -3.82 -0.31 10.06
N GLU A 122 -2.87 0.26 10.79
CA GLU A 122 -2.93 1.65 11.20
C GLU A 122 -1.96 2.50 10.38
N ASN A 123 -2.50 3.53 9.73
CA ASN A 123 -1.67 4.56 9.13
C ASN A 123 -0.99 5.38 10.22
N ILE A 124 0.30 5.67 10.02
CA ILE A 124 1.07 6.51 10.95
C ILE A 124 0.47 7.92 10.89
N ASN A 125 -0.16 8.35 11.97
CA ASN A 125 -0.66 9.71 12.10
C ASN A 125 0.24 10.53 13.03
N CYS A 126 1.00 11.44 12.43
CA CYS A 126 1.89 12.37 13.15
C CYS A 126 1.20 13.70 13.50
N SER A 127 -0.10 13.83 13.26
CA SER A 127 -0.85 15.04 13.54
C SER A 127 -1.20 15.13 15.02
N ILE A 128 -1.29 16.36 15.53
CA ILE A 128 -1.85 16.61 16.86
C ILE A 128 -3.33 16.25 16.82
N LYS A 129 -3.83 15.57 17.85
CA LYS A 129 -5.26 15.27 17.96
C LYS A 129 -6.03 16.57 18.20
N ASP A 130 -6.93 16.92 17.27
CA ASP A 130 -7.73 18.15 17.33
C ASP A 130 -8.65 18.20 18.56
N THR A 131 -9.17 17.04 18.98
CA THR A 131 -10.05 16.92 20.14
C THR A 131 -9.32 16.23 21.30
N CYS A 132 -9.00 17.00 22.34
CA CYS A 132 -8.41 16.45 23.57
C CYS A 132 -9.36 16.61 24.76
N SER A 133 -9.68 15.48 25.41
CA SER A 133 -10.56 15.44 26.59
C SER A 133 -9.93 15.98 27.88
N SER A 134 -8.69 16.46 27.83
CA SER A 134 -7.90 16.84 29.01
C SER A 134 -8.13 18.29 29.47
N GLY A 135 -9.14 18.98 28.93
CA GLY A 135 -9.57 20.30 29.39
C GLY A 135 -8.67 21.49 29.03
N HIS A 136 -7.65 21.29 28.18
CA HIS A 136 -6.84 22.39 27.66
C HIS A 136 -7.50 23.03 26.43
N ALA A 137 -7.11 24.28 26.13
CA ALA A 137 -7.54 24.96 24.91
C ALA A 137 -7.08 24.16 23.66
N PRO A 138 -7.85 24.17 22.56
CA PRO A 138 -7.46 23.48 21.33
C PRO A 138 -6.15 24.02 20.75
N TRP A 139 -5.45 23.19 19.98
CA TRP A 139 -4.27 23.59 19.22
C TRP A 139 -4.63 24.80 18.31
N PRO A 140 -3.79 25.85 18.21
CA PRO A 140 -2.40 25.98 18.71
C PRO A 140 -2.25 26.57 20.12
N LYS A 141 -3.35 26.81 20.84
CA LYS A 141 -3.32 27.52 22.14
C LYS A 141 -3.02 26.62 23.35
N GLY A 142 -3.10 25.30 23.19
CA GLY A 142 -2.78 24.34 24.24
C GLY A 142 -2.49 22.94 23.69
N VAL A 143 -1.56 22.24 24.34
CA VAL A 143 -1.17 20.86 24.01
C VAL A 143 -0.84 20.12 25.31
N CYS A 144 -1.13 18.81 25.35
CA CYS A 144 -0.72 17.91 26.43
C CYS A 144 -0.09 16.64 25.85
N THR A 145 0.53 15.84 26.70
CA THR A 145 1.16 14.57 26.30
C THR A 145 0.18 13.54 25.73
N LYS A 146 -1.13 13.67 26.01
CA LYS A 146 -2.17 12.77 25.48
C LYS A 146 -2.62 13.11 24.05
N CYS A 147 -2.49 14.37 23.64
CA CYS A 147 -2.86 14.81 22.28
C CYS A 147 -1.64 15.01 21.37
N GLN A 148 -0.44 15.11 21.95
CA GLN A 148 0.81 15.10 21.21
C GLN A 148 1.00 13.74 20.53
N PRO A 149 1.46 13.69 19.26
CA PRO A 149 1.82 12.44 18.61
C PRO A 149 3.03 11.79 19.31
N ASN A 150 3.07 10.46 19.29
CA ASN A 150 4.22 9.74 19.83
C ASN A 150 5.48 10.04 19.00
N PRO A 151 6.67 10.10 19.63
CA PRO A 151 7.93 10.16 18.90
C PRO A 151 8.04 9.02 17.89
N ILE A 152 8.54 9.31 16.70
CA ILE A 152 8.66 8.34 15.62
C ILE A 152 10.12 7.96 15.44
N THR A 153 10.40 6.66 15.36
CA THR A 153 11.69 6.14 14.93
C THR A 153 11.57 5.71 13.47
N LEU A 154 12.38 6.31 12.61
CA LEU A 154 12.40 5.98 11.19
C LEU A 154 13.12 4.66 10.97
N MET A 155 12.34 3.59 10.77
CA MET A 155 12.84 2.27 10.41
C MET A 155 12.70 2.03 8.91
N ARG A 156 13.58 1.19 8.35
CA ARG A 156 13.43 0.75 6.96
C ARG A 156 12.12 -0.01 6.81
N GLN A 157 11.29 0.42 5.86
CA GLN A 157 10.06 -0.29 5.50
C GLN A 157 10.41 -1.66 4.90
N THR A 158 9.78 -2.72 5.41
CA THR A 158 10.08 -4.12 5.06
C THR A 158 9.19 -4.68 3.94
N PHE A 159 8.14 -3.95 3.57
CA PHE A 159 7.17 -4.29 2.54
C PHE A 159 6.99 -3.16 1.53
N ARG A 160 6.29 -3.43 0.43
CA ARG A 160 5.83 -2.42 -0.54
C ARG A 160 4.47 -2.82 -1.11
N HIS A 161 3.69 -1.84 -1.56
CA HIS A 161 2.35 -2.07 -2.13
C HIS A 161 2.40 -2.67 -3.54
N VAL A 162 3.34 -2.23 -4.37
CA VAL A 162 3.52 -2.70 -5.75
C VAL A 162 4.94 -3.24 -5.91
N ASP A 163 5.06 -4.46 -6.45
CA ASP A 163 6.32 -5.19 -6.58
C ASP A 163 7.01 -5.02 -7.92
N ASN A 164 6.23 -4.76 -8.97
CA ASN A 164 6.74 -4.63 -10.33
C ASN A 164 5.97 -3.55 -11.10
N ILE A 165 6.66 -2.87 -12.01
CA ILE A 165 6.06 -1.97 -12.99
C ILE A 165 6.43 -2.51 -14.37
N MET A 166 5.42 -2.68 -15.22
CA MET A 166 5.58 -3.15 -16.60
C MET A 166 4.86 -2.20 -17.53
N PHE A 167 5.53 -1.80 -18.61
CA PHE A 167 4.90 -1.07 -19.70
C PHE A 167 4.34 -2.06 -20.70
N GLU A 168 3.08 -1.87 -21.10
CA GLU A 168 2.42 -2.74 -22.08
C GLU A 168 3.13 -2.71 -23.44
N ASN A 169 3.67 -1.55 -23.83
CA ASN A 169 4.43 -1.37 -25.05
C ASN A 169 5.61 -0.39 -24.82
N GLY A 170 6.79 -0.75 -25.32
CA GLY A 170 7.98 0.13 -25.29
C GLY A 170 7.78 1.47 -26.02
N ASN A 171 6.83 1.55 -26.96
CA ASN A 171 6.45 2.80 -27.63
C ASN A 171 5.91 3.85 -26.67
N ILE A 172 5.25 3.45 -25.57
CA ILE A 172 4.71 4.36 -24.55
C ILE A 172 5.87 5.19 -23.95
N VAL A 173 6.91 4.49 -23.50
CA VAL A 173 8.11 5.10 -22.92
C VAL A 173 8.88 5.90 -23.98
N ASN A 174 9.04 5.36 -25.19
CA ASN A 174 9.77 6.05 -26.24
C ASN A 174 9.12 7.37 -26.64
N ARG A 175 7.78 7.41 -26.75
CA ARG A 175 7.04 8.65 -27.04
C ARG A 175 7.27 9.69 -25.94
N PHE A 176 7.19 9.29 -24.68
CA PHE A 176 7.43 10.18 -23.54
C PHE A 176 8.88 10.72 -23.52
N LEU A 177 9.87 9.86 -23.77
CA LEU A 177 11.29 10.26 -23.81
C LEU A 177 11.64 11.16 -25.00
N ASN A 178 10.85 11.17 -26.08
CA ASN A 178 11.13 12.02 -27.24
C ASN A 178 11.11 13.51 -26.91
N TYR A 179 10.30 13.93 -25.93
CA TYR A 179 10.30 15.31 -25.45
C TYR A 179 11.69 15.70 -24.98
N TRP A 180 12.23 14.98 -24.00
CA TRP A 180 13.57 15.22 -23.45
C TRP A 180 14.66 15.15 -24.53
N ARG A 181 14.59 14.17 -25.46
CA ARG A 181 15.57 14.07 -26.57
C ARG A 181 15.58 15.31 -27.47
N SER A 182 14.44 15.99 -27.61
CA SER A 182 14.28 17.15 -28.49
C SER A 182 14.55 18.48 -27.80
N SER A 183 14.21 18.60 -26.52
CA SER A 183 14.26 19.86 -25.76
C SER A 183 15.41 19.93 -24.76
N ASP A 184 15.98 18.80 -24.34
CA ASP A 184 16.88 18.67 -23.19
C ASP A 184 16.24 19.17 -21.86
N HIS A 185 14.90 19.25 -21.82
CA HIS A 185 14.15 19.65 -20.63
C HIS A 185 13.50 18.42 -19.97
N GLN A 186 13.41 18.47 -18.65
CA GLN A 186 12.76 17.43 -17.84
C GLN A 186 11.26 17.35 -18.14
N ARG A 187 10.66 16.21 -17.79
CA ARG A 187 9.23 15.96 -18.05
C ARG A 187 8.63 15.05 -16.99
N ILE A 188 7.41 15.37 -16.58
CA ILE A 188 6.59 14.56 -15.68
C ILE A 188 5.36 14.06 -16.44
N GLY A 189 4.94 12.84 -16.12
CA GLY A 189 3.68 12.27 -16.59
C GLY A 189 3.07 11.35 -15.55
N PHE A 190 1.75 11.24 -15.58
CA PHE A 190 0.98 10.32 -14.76
C PHE A 190 0.80 9.00 -15.50
N LEU A 191 1.12 7.90 -14.83
CA LEU A 191 1.03 6.56 -15.39
C LEU A 191 -0.41 6.05 -15.22
N TYR A 192 -1.08 5.77 -16.33
CA TYR A 192 -2.40 5.18 -16.35
C TYR A 192 -2.30 3.71 -16.74
N GLY A 193 -3.12 2.88 -16.10
CA GLY A 193 -3.00 1.44 -16.23
C GLY A 193 -3.86 0.68 -15.23
N ARG A 194 -3.45 -0.55 -14.95
CA ARG A 194 -4.17 -1.46 -14.06
C ARG A 194 -3.19 -2.26 -13.19
N TYR A 195 -3.67 -2.75 -12.06
CA TYR A 195 -2.92 -3.70 -11.23
C TYR A 195 -3.27 -5.13 -11.60
N GLU A 196 -2.26 -5.99 -11.63
CA GLU A 196 -2.38 -7.42 -11.92
C GLU A 196 -1.58 -8.23 -10.89
N VAL A 197 -1.95 -9.50 -10.72
CA VAL A 197 -1.17 -10.45 -9.90
C VAL A 197 0.21 -10.67 -10.54
N TYR A 198 1.24 -10.71 -9.70
CA TYR A 198 2.63 -10.89 -10.12
C TYR A 198 3.27 -12.10 -9.44
N ASP A 199 3.60 -13.12 -10.23
CA ASP A 199 4.15 -14.38 -9.72
C ASP A 199 5.65 -14.31 -9.37
N GLY A 200 6.35 -13.24 -9.75
CA GLY A 200 7.79 -13.08 -9.46
C GLY A 200 8.11 -12.75 -7.99
N VAL A 201 7.09 -12.47 -7.18
CA VAL A 201 7.18 -12.29 -5.72
C VAL A 201 5.98 -13.01 -5.10
N PRO A 202 6.13 -13.73 -3.97
CA PRO A 202 4.99 -14.35 -3.30
C PRO A 202 3.88 -13.33 -2.98
N LEU A 203 2.67 -13.59 -3.50
CA LEU A 203 1.52 -12.67 -3.39
C LEU A 203 1.83 -11.25 -3.94
N GLY A 204 2.63 -11.17 -5.00
CA GLY A 204 3.06 -9.89 -5.55
C GLY A 204 2.00 -9.19 -6.38
N VAL A 205 2.12 -7.87 -6.48
CA VAL A 205 1.30 -7.01 -7.35
C VAL A 205 2.18 -6.33 -8.40
N ARG A 206 1.71 -6.29 -9.65
CA ARG A 206 2.35 -5.54 -10.74
C ARG A 206 1.43 -4.44 -11.25
N ALA A 207 1.97 -3.24 -11.44
CA ALA A 207 1.34 -2.17 -12.20
C ALA A 207 1.64 -2.35 -13.69
N VAL A 208 0.60 -2.52 -14.50
CA VAL A 208 0.70 -2.57 -15.96
C VAL A 208 0.28 -1.22 -16.52
N VAL A 209 1.25 -0.48 -17.03
CA VAL A 209 1.08 0.87 -17.58
C VAL A 209 0.67 0.77 -19.04
N THR A 210 -0.49 1.33 -19.37
CA THR A 210 -1.08 1.36 -20.73
C THR A 210 -0.93 2.73 -21.39
N ALA A 211 -0.85 3.80 -20.59
CA ALA A 211 -0.67 5.16 -21.09
C ALA A 211 0.12 6.03 -20.11
N ILE A 212 0.69 7.12 -20.64
CA ILE A 212 1.28 8.19 -19.84
C ILE A 212 0.55 9.46 -20.23
N TYR A 213 -0.11 10.09 -19.27
CA TYR A 213 -0.73 11.39 -19.45
C TYR A 213 0.24 12.48 -18.99
N GLU A 214 0.41 13.52 -19.79
CA GLU A 214 1.34 14.61 -19.53
C GLU A 214 0.54 15.87 -19.15
N PRO A 215 0.40 16.18 -17.85
CA PRO A 215 -0.35 17.36 -17.44
C PRO A 215 0.37 18.66 -17.87
N PRO A 216 -0.34 19.80 -17.90
CA PRO A 216 0.27 21.11 -18.10
C PRO A 216 1.41 21.33 -17.09
N GLN A 217 2.58 21.66 -17.60
CA GLN A 217 3.78 21.79 -16.80
C GLN A 217 4.76 22.78 -17.45
N ASP A 218 5.40 23.59 -16.62
CA ASP A 218 6.56 24.39 -16.99
C ASP A 218 7.83 23.55 -16.74
N THR A 219 8.73 23.51 -17.71
CA THR A 219 9.86 22.56 -17.72
C THR A 219 11.16 23.26 -18.02
N SER A 220 12.18 22.98 -17.20
CA SER A 220 13.56 23.39 -17.42
C SER A 220 14.49 22.17 -17.51
N LYS A 221 15.80 22.41 -17.56
CA LYS A 221 16.81 21.34 -17.53
C LYS A 221 16.91 20.62 -16.19
N ASP A 222 16.61 21.32 -15.09
CA ASP A 222 16.85 20.86 -13.72
C ASP A 222 15.57 20.77 -12.88
N ASP A 223 14.48 21.38 -13.34
CA ASP A 223 13.21 21.43 -12.61
C ASP A 223 11.98 21.28 -13.52
N VAL A 224 10.87 20.86 -12.90
CA VAL A 224 9.55 20.79 -13.51
C VAL A 224 8.55 21.33 -12.50
N GLN A 225 7.69 22.24 -12.95
CA GLN A 225 6.58 22.78 -12.17
C GLN A 225 5.26 22.38 -12.83
N LEU A 226 4.44 21.63 -12.10
CA LEU A 226 3.08 21.31 -12.55
C LEU A 226 2.21 22.57 -12.45
N ILE A 227 1.48 22.87 -13.51
CA ILE A 227 0.56 24.01 -13.58
C ILE A 227 -0.82 23.49 -13.17
N PHE A 228 -1.35 24.04 -12.08
CA PHE A 228 -2.68 23.71 -11.57
C PHE A 228 -3.63 24.90 -11.70
N PRO A 229 -4.95 24.67 -11.91
CA PRO A 229 -5.58 23.37 -12.13
C PRO A 229 -5.31 22.80 -13.53
N ASP A 230 -5.33 21.47 -13.67
CA ASP A 230 -5.29 20.83 -14.99
C ASP A 230 -6.69 20.89 -15.63
N PRO A 231 -6.86 21.57 -16.78
CA PRO A 231 -8.17 21.72 -17.43
C PRO A 231 -8.72 20.40 -17.98
N HIS A 232 -7.92 19.35 -18.07
CA HIS A 232 -8.32 18.05 -18.63
C HIS A 232 -8.39 16.93 -17.59
N GLU A 233 -8.07 17.19 -16.32
CA GLU A 233 -8.08 16.19 -15.24
C GLU A 233 -9.36 15.36 -15.21
N THR A 234 -10.53 16.03 -15.23
CA THR A 234 -11.82 15.34 -15.19
C THR A 234 -12.11 14.49 -16.42
N ILE A 235 -11.58 14.87 -17.59
CA ILE A 235 -11.77 14.12 -18.84
C ILE A 235 -10.86 12.89 -18.88
N VAL A 236 -9.70 12.98 -18.24
CA VAL A 236 -8.72 11.89 -18.18
C VAL A 236 -9.13 10.84 -17.15
N ASP A 237 -9.81 11.25 -16.09
CA ASP A 237 -10.29 10.35 -15.03
C ASP A 237 -11.64 9.67 -15.34
N GLU A 238 -12.37 10.11 -16.38
CA GLU A 238 -13.60 9.48 -16.91
C GLU A 238 -13.29 8.23 -17.77
#